data_AF-A0A7H8S2I4-F1
#
_entry.id   AF-A0A7H8S2I4-F1
#
_cell.length_a   1.000
_cell.length_b   1.000
_cell.length_c   1.000
_cell.angle_alpha   90.00
_cell.angle_beta   90.00
_cell.angle_gamma   90.00
#
_symmetry.space_group_name_H-M   'P 1'
#
loop_
_entity.id
_entity.type
_entity.pdbx_description
1 polymer ?
#
loop_
_entity_poly.entity_id
_entity_poly.type
_entity_poly.pdbx_seq_one_letter_code
_entity_poly.pdbx_strand_id
1 'polypeptide(L)' 'MTSKKPIQYYGLKEFADIAREQGITYNTRQLSVYKGRDKLPDPTVMIGDKSGWTKEQIDEWLEQVKEEKRHNQ' A
#
# COMPACT_ATOMS: atom_id res chain seq x y z
N MET A 1 16.84 14.45 23.45
CA MET A 1 17.12 13.76 22.18
C MET A 1 15.83 13.10 21.73
N THR A 2 15.17 13.60 20.69
CA THR A 2 13.96 12.97 20.14
C THR A 2 14.38 11.72 19.38
N SER A 3 14.21 10.55 19.99
CA SER A 3 14.42 9.27 19.33
C SER A 3 13.45 9.16 18.15
N LYS A 4 13.93 9.46 16.93
CA LYS A 4 13.20 9.14 15.71
C LYS A 4 13.10 7.61 15.66
N LYS A 5 11.89 7.08 15.82
CA LYS A 5 11.63 5.65 15.60
C LYS A 5 12.03 5.31 14.15
N PRO A 6 12.62 4.14 13.89
CA PRO A 6 12.92 3.72 12.53
C PRO A 6 11.62 3.69 11.73
N ILE A 7 11.60 4.37 10.58
CA ILE A 7 10.48 4.34 9.65
C ILE A 7 10.60 3.05 8.85
N GLN A 8 9.58 2.21 8.92
CA GLN A 8 9.51 0.96 8.16
C GLN A 8 8.83 1.23 6.81
N TYR A 9 9.46 0.74 5.75
CA TYR A 9 8.88 0.75 4.41
C TYR A 9 8.46 -0.67 4.01
N TYR A 10 7.36 -0.75 3.29
CA TYR A 10 6.70 -1.99 2.87
C TYR A 10 6.70 -2.08 1.35
N GLY A 11 7.11 -3.22 0.80
CA GLY A 11 7.04 -3.47 -0.63
C GLY A 11 5.68 -4.02 -1.05
N LEU A 12 5.55 -4.36 -2.34
CA LEU A 12 4.29 -4.90 -2.89
C LEU A 12 3.85 -6.21 -2.24
N LYS A 13 4.78 -7.01 -1.71
CA LYS A 13 4.44 -8.26 -1.02
C LYS A 13 3.78 -7.94 0.32
N GLU A 14 4.44 -7.13 1.13
CA GLU A 14 3.93 -6.74 2.44
C GLU A 14 2.63 -5.93 2.30
N PHE A 15 2.52 -5.08 1.28
CA PHE A 15 1.27 -4.40 0.95
C PHE A 15 0.14 -5.41 0.72
N ALA A 16 0.36 -6.43 -0.11
CA ALA A 16 -0.66 -7.47 -0.36
C ALA A 16 -1.06 -8.22 0.92
N ASP A 17 -0.10 -8.48 1.81
CA ASP A 17 -0.36 -9.14 3.08
C ASP A 17 -1.16 -8.25 4.04
N ILE A 18 -0.83 -6.96 4.16
CA ILE A 18 -1.60 -5.96 4.95
C ILE A 18 -3.02 -5.83 4.40
N ALA A 19 -3.19 -5.75 3.09
CA ALA A 19 -4.51 -5.68 2.46
C ALA A 19 -5.36 -6.91 2.81
N ARG A 20 -4.73 -8.10 2.82
CA ARG A 20 -5.40 -9.36 3.18
C ARG A 20 -5.84 -9.37 4.64
N GLU A 21 -5.00 -8.89 5.57
CA GLU A 21 -5.37 -8.72 6.99
C GLU A 21 -6.60 -7.83 7.16
N GLN A 22 -6.75 -6.84 6.28
CA GLN A 22 -7.89 -5.93 6.24
C GLN A 22 -9.13 -6.46 5.49
N GLY A 23 -9.10 -7.72 5.06
CA GLY A 23 -10.19 -8.38 4.33
C GLY A 23 -10.24 -8.07 2.82
N ILE A 24 -9.20 -7.44 2.26
CA ILE A 24 -9.11 -7.17 0.83
C ILE A 24 -8.02 -8.02 0.20
N THR A 25 -8.44 -8.98 -0.61
CA THR A 25 -7.49 -9.87 -1.30
C THR A 25 -6.92 -9.21 -2.54
N TYR A 26 -5.67 -8.78 -2.46
CA TYR A 26 -4.82 -8.48 -3.61
C TYR A 26 -3.67 -9.47 -3.71
N ASN A 27 -3.20 -9.73 -4.93
CA ASN A 27 -1.91 -10.36 -5.15
C ASN A 27 -0.86 -9.33 -5.61
N THR A 28 0.41 -9.67 -5.45
CA THR A 28 1.54 -8.77 -5.77
C THR A 28 1.54 -8.34 -7.24
N ARG A 29 1.07 -9.19 -8.16
CA ARG A 29 0.97 -8.86 -9.60
C ARG A 29 -0.11 -7.81 -9.86
N GLN A 30 -1.27 -7.92 -9.21
CA GLN A 30 -2.34 -6.93 -9.29
C GLN A 30 -1.87 -5.58 -8.77
N LEU A 31 -1.19 -5.55 -7.61
CA LEU A 31 -0.63 -4.32 -7.06
C LEU A 31 0.45 -3.72 -7.97
N SER A 32 1.29 -4.55 -8.61
CA SER A 32 2.26 -4.09 -9.61
C SER A 32 1.59 -3.44 -10.82
N VAL A 33 0.50 -4.04 -11.32
CA VAL A 33 -0.32 -3.44 -12.40
C VAL A 33 -0.99 -2.15 -11.95
N TYR A 34 -1.48 -2.09 -10.71
CA TYR A 34 -2.11 -0.87 -10.17
C TYR A 34 -1.10 0.25 -10.03
N LYS A 35 0.11 -0.05 -9.54
CA LYS A 35 1.23 0.88 -9.52
C LYS A 35 1.51 1.44 -10.93
N GLY A 36 1.62 0.58 -11.94
CA GLY A 36 1.88 0.99 -13.32
C GLY A 36 0.71 1.71 -14.01
N ARG A 37 -0.43 1.87 -13.34
CA ARG A 37 -1.63 2.57 -13.81
C ARG A 37 -1.99 3.75 -12.90
N ASP A 38 -1.08 4.16 -12.03
CA ASP A 38 -1.28 5.25 -11.07
C ASP A 38 -2.53 5.05 -10.19
N LYS A 39 -2.85 3.79 -9.88
CA LYS A 39 -3.95 3.38 -9.01
C LYS A 39 -3.52 3.08 -7.57
N LEU A 40 -2.21 3.10 -7.32
CA LEU A 40 -1.64 3.08 -5.98
C LEU A 40 -1.11 4.49 -5.65
N PRO A 41 -1.03 4.86 -4.37
CA PRO A 41 -0.32 6.07 -3.98
C PRO A 41 1.13 6.03 -4.45
N ASP A 42 1.72 7.20 -4.67
CA ASP A 42 3.14 7.29 -4.99
C ASP A 42 3.99 6.68 -3.86
N PRO A 43 5.00 5.87 -4.19
CA PRO A 43 5.85 5.28 -3.18
C PRO A 43 6.67 6.36 -2.47
N THR A 44 6.70 6.30 -1.14
CA THR A 44 7.52 7.22 -0.32
C THR A 44 9.01 7.07 -0.63
N VAL A 45 9.45 5.85 -0.96
CA VAL A 45 10.86 5.58 -1.24
C VAL A 45 11.01 4.58 -2.39
N MET A 46 12.12 4.73 -3.11
CA MET A 46 12.62 3.74 -4.06
C MET A 46 13.90 3.12 -3.48
N ILE A 47 13.91 1.81 -3.25
CA ILE A 47 15.06 1.03 -2.76
C ILE A 47 15.55 0.19 -3.95
N GLY A 48 16.48 0.75 -4.72
CA GLY A 48 16.78 0.24 -6.07
C GLY A 48 15.53 0.30 -6.95
N ASP A 49 15.19 -0.81 -7.60
CA ASP A 49 14.00 -0.91 -8.45
C ASP A 49 12.70 -1.19 -7.66
N LYS A 50 12.80 -1.36 -6.34
CA LYS A 50 11.66 -1.70 -5.48
C LYS A 50 11.04 -0.45 -4.88
N SER A 51 9.73 -0.32 -5.06
CA SER A 51 8.93 0.73 -4.40
C SER A 51 8.62 0.36 -2.96
N GLY A 52 8.70 1.36 -2.08
CA GLY A 52 8.37 1.26 -0.67
C GLY A 52 7.33 2.30 -0.25
N TRP A 53 6.32 1.84 0.48
CA TRP A 53 5.28 2.66 1.08
C TRP A 53 5.36 2.62 2.60
N THR A 54 4.88 3.66 3.27
CA THR A 54 4.66 3.60 4.72
C THR A 54 3.39 2.80 5.01
N LYS A 55 3.24 2.34 6.25
CA LYS A 55 2.01 1.67 6.68
C LYS A 55 0.79 2.60 6.55
N GLU A 56 0.96 3.86 6.93
CA GLU A 56 -0.08 4.90 6.87
C GLU A 56 -0.61 5.07 5.43
N GLN A 57 0.29 5.17 4.43
CA GLN A 57 -0.12 5.26 3.02
C GLN A 57 -0.94 4.05 2.55
N ILE A 58 -0.55 2.85 3.00
CA ILE A 58 -1.25 1.61 2.66
C ILE A 58 -2.64 1.59 3.30
N ASP A 59 -2.72 1.93 4.58
CA ASP A 59 -3.98 1.92 5.34
C ASP A 59 -4.97 2.96 4.75
N GLU A 60 -4.53 4.19 4.49
CA GLU A 60 -5.35 5.24 3.87
C GLU A 60 -5.90 4.83 2.51
N TRP A 61 -5.05 4.24 1.65
CA TRP A 61 -5.50 3.78 0.34
C TRP A 61 -6.51 2.63 0.45
N LEU A 62 -6.31 1.69 1.38
CA LEU A 62 -7.26 0.60 1.61
C LEU A 62 -8.61 1.10 2.13
N GLU A 63 -8.62 2.14 2.97
CA GLU A 63 -9.86 2.80 3.42
C GLU A 63 -10.63 3.41 2.25
N GLN A 64 -9.95 4.17 1.38
CA GLN A 64 -10.56 4.74 0.17
C GLN A 64 -11.18 3.65 -0.71
N VAL A 65 -10.44 2.55 -0.95
CA VAL A 65 -10.96 1.41 -1.71
C VAL A 65 -12.20 0.77 -1.06
N LYS A 66 -12.25 0.69 0.28
CA LYS A 66 -13.43 0.17 1.00
C LYS A 66 -14.63 1.10 0.87
N GLU A 67 -14.40 2.41 0.87
CA GLU A 67 -15.46 3.41 0.70
C GLU A 67 -16.01 3.40 -0.73
N GLU A 68 -15.14 3.35 -1.74
CA GLU A 68 -15.55 3.23 -3.15
C GLU A 68 -16.41 1.98 -3.40
N LYS A 69 -16.03 0.84 -2.79
CA LYS A 69 -16.83 -0.39 -2.88
C LYS A 69 -18.18 -0.29 -2.19
N ARG A 70 -18.28 0.46 -1.10
CA ARG A 70 -19.54 0.68 -0.37
C ARG A 70 -20.48 1.63 -1.12
N HIS A 71 -19.94 2.64 -1.80
CA HIS A 71 -20.74 3.60 -2.56
C HIS A 71 -21.27 3.03 -3.89
N ASN A 72 -20.62 2.01 -4.43
CA ASN A 72 -21.03 1.35 -5.69
C ASN A 72 -21.90 0.08 -5.49
N GLN A 73 -22.41 -0.15 -4.27
CA GLN A 73 -23.40 -1.19 -3.95
C GLN A 73 -24.79 -0.59 -3.79
#